data_AF-A0A0D2AZI3-F1
#
_entry.id   AF-A0A0D2AZI3-F1
#
_cell.length_a   1.000
_cell.length_b   1.000
_cell.length_c   1.000
_cell.angle_alpha   90.00
_cell.angle_beta   90.00
_cell.angle_gamma   90.00
#
_symmetry.space_group_name_H-M   'P 1'
#
loop_
_entity.id
_entity.type
_entity.pdbx_description
1 polymer ?
#
loop_
_entity_poly.entity_id
_entity_poly.type
_entity_poly.pdbx_seq_one_letter_code
_entity_poly.pdbx_strand_id
1 'polypeptide(L)'
;MELAVGPPSRIAAGLALQSPIVVTFSPTKPNESKAEDQSDNGGEIMETMMSADFNGVWALLSLTTPQMDQSLAPPRTDLLRGRTADSIHPVSQEQEGDSPTLAYATFSDITITQPGQYRLKVSIIDMNR
;
A
#
# COMPACT_ATOMS: atom_id res chain seq x y z
N MET A 1 5.45 4.86 1.13
CA MET A 1 4.52 3.72 1.22
C MET A 1 4.95 2.89 2.42
N GLU A 2 4.03 2.64 3.33
CA GLU A 2 4.27 1.89 4.56
C GLU A 2 3.09 0.96 4.86
N LEU A 3 3.32 -0.02 5.72
CA LEU A 3 2.33 -1.03 6.09
C LEU A 3 1.72 -0.64 7.45
N ALA A 4 0.53 -0.06 7.44
CA ALA A 4 -0.17 0.34 8.65
C ALA A 4 -0.75 -0.87 9.40
N VAL A 5 -1.30 -1.84 8.66
CA VAL A 5 -1.75 -3.14 9.20
C VAL A 5 -1.15 -4.25 8.36
N GLY A 6 -0.23 -4.99 8.96
CA GLY A 6 0.45 -6.10 8.29
C GLY A 6 -0.26 -7.44 8.45
N PRO A 7 0.04 -8.41 7.56
CA PRO A 7 -0.41 -9.78 7.74
C PRO A 7 0.24 -10.37 9.00
N PRO A 8 -0.44 -11.27 9.72
CA PRO A 8 0.17 -11.99 10.83
C PRO A 8 1.30 -12.90 10.34
N SER A 9 2.26 -13.20 11.21
CA SER A 9 3.44 -14.02 10.87
C SER A 9 3.11 -15.48 10.53
N ARG A 10 1.93 -15.95 10.93
CA ARG A 10 1.41 -17.29 10.64
C ARG A 10 -0.09 -17.22 10.41
N ILE A 11 -0.56 -18.00 9.45
CA ILE A 11 -1.98 -18.13 9.10
C ILE A 11 -2.31 -19.60 8.84
N ALA A 12 -3.56 -19.97 9.05
CA ALA A 12 -4.06 -21.26 8.63
C ALA A 12 -4.33 -21.24 7.13
N ALA A 13 -3.83 -22.24 6.40
CA ALA A 13 -4.12 -22.37 4.98
C ALA A 13 -5.63 -22.56 4.76
N GLY A 14 -6.19 -21.84 3.79
CA GLY A 14 -7.60 -21.90 3.43
C GLY A 14 -8.53 -21.05 4.30
N LEU A 15 -8.02 -20.40 5.36
CA LEU A 15 -8.80 -19.44 6.14
C LEU A 15 -8.46 -18.00 5.72
N ALA A 16 -9.49 -17.16 5.67
CA ALA A 16 -9.32 -15.74 5.42
C ALA A 16 -8.58 -15.06 6.59
N LEU A 17 -7.77 -14.05 6.27
CA LEU A 17 -7.17 -13.18 7.29
C LEU A 17 -8.27 -12.51 8.12
N GLN A 18 -8.11 -12.55 9.45
CA GLN A 18 -9.06 -11.90 10.37
C GLN A 18 -8.96 -10.37 10.33
N SER A 19 -7.75 -9.86 10.10
CA SER A 19 -7.47 -8.43 9.94
C SER A 19 -7.12 -8.14 8.48
N PRO A 20 -7.63 -7.04 7.90
CA PRO A 20 -7.25 -6.64 6.57
C PRO A 20 -5.78 -6.20 6.54
N ILE A 21 -5.17 -6.28 5.36
CA ILE A 21 -3.88 -5.66 5.12
C ILE A 21 -4.14 -4.22 4.70
N VAL A 22 -3.52 -3.26 5.39
CA VAL A 22 -3.69 -1.82 5.12
C VAL A 22 -2.34 -1.21 4.80
N VAL A 23 -2.27 -0.55 3.65
CA VAL A 23 -1.07 0.16 3.17
C VAL A 23 -1.39 1.63 3.13
N THR A 24 -0.49 2.46 3.66
CA THR A 24 -0.60 3.92 3.65
C THR A 24 0.48 4.54 2.78
N PHE A 25 0.13 5.69 2.20
CA PHE A 25 0.98 6.46 1.32
C PHE A 25 1.19 7.83 1.95
N SER A 26 2.45 8.18 2.13
CA SER A 26 2.89 9.42 2.79
C SER A 26 3.84 10.14 1.83
N PRO A 27 3.92 11.47 1.89
CA PRO A 27 4.79 12.22 0.99
C PRO A 27 6.25 11.86 1.30
N THR A 28 7.04 11.61 0.26
CA THR A 28 8.49 11.60 0.40
C THR A 28 8.93 13.01 0.75
N LYS A 29 9.44 13.22 1.98
CA LYS A 29 10.12 14.46 2.34
C LYS A 29 11.25 14.69 1.31
N PRO A 30 11.26 15.80 0.56
CA PRO A 30 12.38 16.08 -0.32
C PRO A 30 13.65 16.16 0.53
N ASN A 31 14.70 15.44 0.13
CA ASN A 31 15.97 15.40 0.86
C ASN A 31 16.44 16.81 1.23
N GLU A 32 16.71 17.03 2.53
CA GLU A 32 17.49 18.15 3.04
C GLU A 32 18.94 18.03 2.54
N SER A 33 19.17 18.38 1.29
CA SER A 33 20.50 18.48 0.70
C SER A 33 20.52 19.66 -0.26
N LYS A 34 20.74 20.84 0.34
CA LYS A 34 20.93 22.16 -0.28
C LYS A 34 19.64 22.91 -0.66
N ALA A 35 19.17 23.74 0.26
CA ALA A 35 18.90 25.14 -0.01
C ALA A 35 18.73 25.88 1.33
N GLU A 36 19.71 26.71 1.67
CA GLU A 36 19.43 27.92 2.42
C GLU A 36 18.50 28.77 1.53
N ASP A 37 17.21 28.82 1.83
CA ASP A 37 16.47 30.09 1.80
C ASP A 37 15.07 29.93 2.40
N GLN A 38 14.69 30.93 3.19
CA GLN A 38 13.36 31.07 3.76
C GLN A 38 12.33 31.20 2.65
N SER A 39 11.32 30.33 2.61
CA SER A 39 10.03 30.68 2.01
C SER A 39 8.90 29.89 2.65
N ASP A 40 7.80 30.60 2.88
CA ASP A 40 6.49 30.19 3.41
C ASP A 40 5.75 29.13 2.55
N ASN A 41 6.48 28.35 1.74
CA ASN A 41 5.94 27.43 0.73
C ASN A 41 5.62 26.02 1.26
N GLY A 42 5.84 25.76 2.56
CA GLY A 42 5.53 24.46 3.16
C GLY A 42 4.03 24.11 3.12
N GLY A 43 3.16 25.12 3.22
CA GLY A 43 1.71 24.96 3.13
C GLY A 43 1.22 24.61 1.72
N GLU A 44 1.72 25.31 0.69
CA GLU A 44 1.27 25.14 -0.70
C GLU A 44 1.65 23.75 -1.28
N ILE A 45 2.82 23.22 -0.93
CA ILE A 45 3.26 21.89 -1.39
C ILE A 45 2.38 20.80 -0.75
N MET A 46 2.02 20.97 0.51
CA MET A 46 1.16 20.05 1.24
C MET A 46 -0.29 20.12 0.72
N GLU A 47 -0.81 21.30 0.41
CA GLU A 47 -2.13 21.51 -0.18
C GLU A 47 -2.22 20.92 -1.61
N THR A 48 -1.14 21.06 -2.40
CA THR A 48 -1.03 20.43 -3.73
C THR A 48 -0.96 18.90 -3.64
N MET A 49 -0.28 18.35 -2.64
CA MET A 49 -0.24 16.91 -2.39
C MET A 49 -1.56 16.35 -1.83
N MET A 50 -2.28 17.12 -1.02
CA MET A 50 -3.65 16.78 -0.58
C MET A 50 -4.66 16.84 -1.73
N SER A 51 -4.38 17.63 -2.76
CA SER A 51 -5.14 17.69 -4.01
C SER A 51 -4.70 16.64 -5.04
N ALA A 52 -3.78 15.73 -4.69
CA ALA A 52 -3.32 14.69 -5.60
C ALA A 52 -4.49 13.79 -6.03
N ASP A 53 -4.74 13.73 -7.34
CA ASP A 53 -5.75 12.86 -7.91
C ASP A 53 -5.22 11.42 -7.96
N PHE A 54 -5.78 10.55 -7.11
CA PHE A 54 -5.49 9.11 -7.10
C PHE A 54 -6.42 8.31 -8.04
N ASN A 55 -7.26 8.98 -8.82
CA ASN A 55 -8.13 8.32 -9.77
C ASN A 55 -7.32 7.52 -10.79
N GLY A 56 -7.70 6.27 -11.01
CA GLY A 56 -6.97 5.34 -11.88
C GLY A 56 -5.70 4.75 -11.26
N VAL A 57 -5.33 5.10 -10.01
CA VAL A 57 -4.22 4.44 -9.31
C VAL A 57 -4.75 3.30 -8.44
N TRP A 58 -4.15 2.12 -8.61
CA TRP A 58 -4.54 0.88 -7.94
C TRP A 58 -3.37 0.27 -7.19
N ALA A 59 -3.67 -0.38 -6.06
CA ALA A 59 -2.74 -1.23 -5.35
C ALA A 59 -3.09 -2.70 -5.60
N LEU A 60 -2.08 -3.50 -5.96
CA LEU A 60 -2.21 -4.93 -6.22
C LEU A 60 -1.40 -5.72 -5.19
N LEU A 61 -2.04 -6.69 -4.55
CA LEU A 61 -1.45 -7.67 -3.66
C LEU A 61 -1.11 -8.94 -4.44
N SER A 62 0.14 -9.38 -4.30
CA SER A 62 0.66 -10.60 -4.91
C SER A 62 1.37 -11.46 -3.87
N LEU A 63 1.45 -12.76 -4.15
CA LEU A 63 2.16 -13.73 -3.34
C LEU A 63 3.46 -14.14 -4.05
N THR A 64 4.57 -14.10 -3.34
CA THR A 64 5.88 -14.48 -3.85
C THR A 64 6.51 -15.59 -3.01
N THR A 65 7.58 -16.18 -3.52
CA THR A 65 8.52 -16.98 -2.71
C THR A 65 9.08 -16.16 -1.55
N PRO A 66 9.60 -16.82 -0.48
CA PRO A 66 10.27 -16.12 0.62
C PRO A 66 11.47 -15.27 0.18
N GLN A 67 12.11 -15.63 -0.94
CA GLN A 67 13.25 -14.93 -1.52
C GLN A 67 12.84 -13.77 -2.43
N MET A 68 11.54 -13.62 -2.73
CA MET A 68 10.98 -12.60 -3.64
C MET A 68 11.51 -12.67 -5.09
N ASP A 69 12.15 -13.77 -5.48
CA ASP A 69 12.67 -14.01 -6.82
C ASP A 69 11.59 -14.44 -7.82
N GLN A 70 10.50 -15.04 -7.33
CA GLN A 70 9.41 -15.54 -8.15
C GLN A 70 8.03 -15.10 -7.62
N SER A 71 7.20 -14.56 -8.51
CA SER A 71 5.77 -14.35 -8.26
C SER A 71 5.02 -15.68 -8.40
N LEU A 72 4.25 -16.04 -7.39
CA LEU A 72 3.45 -17.27 -7.34
C LEU A 72 1.99 -16.99 -7.69
N ALA A 73 1.43 -15.88 -7.20
CA ALA A 73 0.05 -15.49 -7.48
C ALA A 73 -0.07 -13.96 -7.60
N PRO A 74 -0.66 -13.43 -8.69
CA PRO A 74 -1.02 -14.12 -9.94
C PRO A 74 0.19 -14.76 -10.65
N PRO A 75 0.00 -15.78 -11.53
CA PRO A 75 -1.27 -16.20 -12.15
C PRO A 75 -2.07 -17.28 -11.40
N ARG A 76 -1.55 -17.83 -10.30
CA ARG A 76 -2.24 -18.89 -9.54
C ARG A 76 -3.42 -18.35 -8.73
N THR A 77 -4.58 -18.27 -9.36
CA THR A 77 -5.84 -17.83 -8.74
C THR A 77 -6.39 -18.82 -7.71
N ASP A 78 -5.90 -20.06 -7.71
CA ASP A 78 -6.20 -21.05 -6.68
C ASP A 78 -5.49 -20.75 -5.36
N LEU A 79 -4.27 -20.18 -5.41
CA LEU A 79 -3.37 -20.03 -4.28
C LEU A 79 -3.67 -18.79 -3.41
N LEU A 80 -3.83 -17.63 -4.04
CA LEU A 80 -4.18 -16.37 -3.38
C LEU A 80 -5.59 -15.97 -3.81
N ARG A 81 -6.53 -15.95 -2.86
CA ARG A 81 -7.94 -15.60 -3.08
C ARG A 81 -8.33 -14.39 -2.23
N GLY A 82 -9.46 -13.78 -2.55
CA GLY A 82 -9.98 -12.58 -1.89
C GLY A 82 -9.85 -11.34 -2.76
N ARG A 83 -9.98 -10.16 -2.15
CA ARG A 83 -9.81 -8.88 -2.85
C ARG A 83 -8.32 -8.53 -2.91
N THR A 84 -7.65 -8.96 -3.96
CA THR A 84 -6.21 -8.75 -4.17
C THR A 84 -5.87 -7.44 -4.86
N ALA A 85 -6.86 -6.66 -5.28
CA ALA A 85 -6.67 -5.33 -5.87
C ALA A 85 -7.64 -4.35 -5.22
N ASP A 86 -7.17 -3.14 -4.95
CA ASP A 86 -7.96 -2.06 -4.37
C ASP A 86 -7.56 -0.73 -5.00
N SER A 87 -8.51 0.19 -5.13
CA SER A 87 -8.22 1.57 -5.55
C SER A 87 -7.50 2.31 -4.44
N ILE A 88 -6.65 3.28 -4.77
CA ILE A 88 -6.05 4.15 -3.75
C ILE A 88 -7.09 5.18 -3.29
N HIS A 89 -7.35 5.20 -1.98
CA HIS A 89 -8.33 6.07 -1.34
C HIS A 89 -7.63 7.25 -0.66
N PRO A 90 -7.94 8.51 -1.01
CA PRO A 90 -7.39 9.67 -0.33
C PRO A 90 -7.90 9.76 1.12
N VAL A 91 -7.06 10.28 2.02
CA VAL A 91 -7.47 10.60 3.39
C VAL A 91 -7.89 12.06 3.43
N SER A 92 -9.19 12.33 3.60
CA SER A 92 -9.76 13.68 3.54
C SER A 92 -9.69 14.48 4.85
N GLN A 93 -8.93 14.01 5.85
CA GLN A 93 -8.95 14.58 7.21
C GLN A 93 -7.65 15.30 7.54
N GLU A 94 -7.76 16.47 8.18
CA GLU A 94 -6.64 17.16 8.81
C GLU A 94 -6.00 16.21 9.83
N GLN A 95 -4.79 15.73 9.52
CA GLN A 95 -4.05 14.86 10.41
C GLN A 95 -3.15 15.70 11.31
N GLU A 96 -3.37 15.60 12.63
CA GLU A 96 -2.49 16.21 13.62
C GLU A 96 -1.23 15.32 13.78
N GLY A 97 -0.11 15.71 13.16
CA GLY A 97 1.16 14.97 13.25
C GLY A 97 2.22 15.34 12.20
N ASP A 98 3.47 14.96 12.46
CA ASP A 98 4.69 15.31 11.68
C ASP A 98 4.80 14.65 10.28
N SER A 99 3.87 13.75 9.94
CA SER A 99 3.86 13.05 8.65
C SER A 99 2.43 12.71 8.21
N PRO A 100 1.81 13.51 7.33
CA PRO A 100 0.46 13.24 6.86
C PRO A 100 0.44 12.00 5.97
N THR A 101 -0.45 11.05 6.29
CA THR A 101 -0.90 10.02 5.36
C THR A 101 -1.82 10.67 4.33
N LEU A 102 -1.44 10.58 3.05
CA LEU A 102 -2.19 11.14 1.93
C LEU A 102 -3.30 10.20 1.46
N ALA A 103 -3.01 8.90 1.47
CA ALA A 103 -3.92 7.90 0.94
C ALA A 103 -3.68 6.52 1.56
N TYR A 104 -4.61 5.60 1.32
CA TYR A 104 -4.51 4.21 1.75
C TYR A 104 -5.11 3.25 0.73
N ALA A 105 -4.76 1.97 0.85
CA ALA A 105 -5.39 0.85 0.16
C ALA A 105 -5.61 -0.31 1.14
N THR A 106 -6.71 -1.05 0.97
CA THR A 106 -7.13 -2.10 1.88
C THR A 106 -7.37 -3.42 1.16
N PHE A 107 -6.76 -4.49 1.67
CA PHE A 107 -6.97 -5.85 1.16
C PHE A 107 -7.67 -6.70 2.21
N SER A 108 -8.99 -6.89 2.05
CA SER A 108 -9.82 -7.75 2.89
C SER A 108 -9.99 -9.15 2.29
N ASP A 109 -10.42 -10.09 3.13
CA ASP A 109 -10.82 -11.45 2.73
C ASP A 109 -9.69 -12.25 2.05
N ILE A 110 -8.45 -11.84 2.27
CA ILE A 110 -7.28 -12.50 1.71
C ILE A 110 -7.15 -13.90 2.29
N THR A 111 -7.05 -14.88 1.41
CA THR A 111 -6.90 -16.30 1.78
C THR A 111 -5.75 -16.91 1.00
N ILE A 112 -4.81 -17.55 1.71
CA ILE A 112 -3.77 -18.37 1.10
C ILE A 112 -4.18 -19.82 1.27
N THR A 113 -4.47 -20.52 0.18
CA THR A 113 -5.18 -21.81 0.23
C THR A 113 -4.27 -23.02 0.47
N GLN A 114 -2.97 -22.89 0.19
CA GLN A 114 -2.00 -23.98 0.33
C GLN A 114 -0.99 -23.67 1.44
N PRO A 115 -0.60 -24.66 2.26
CA PRO A 115 0.47 -24.49 3.23
C PRO A 115 1.82 -24.17 2.57
N GLY A 116 2.58 -23.27 3.17
CA GLY A 116 3.92 -22.93 2.70
C GLY A 116 4.47 -21.70 3.41
N GLN A 117 5.69 -21.31 3.01
CA GLN A 117 6.26 -20.02 3.37
C GLN A 117 6.19 -19.10 2.17
N TYR A 118 5.67 -17.90 2.39
CA TYR A 118 5.41 -16.93 1.35
C TYR A 118 5.76 -15.52 1.83
N ARG A 119 5.88 -14.61 0.87
CA ARG A 119 5.85 -13.17 1.13
C ARG A 119 4.71 -12.54 0.35
N LEU A 120 4.08 -11.55 0.97
CA LEU A 120 3.11 -10.70 0.31
C LEU A 120 3.82 -9.47 -0.23
N LYS A 121 3.57 -9.15 -1.49
CA LYS A 121 4.11 -8.00 -2.19
C LYS A 121 2.96 -7.11 -2.64
N VAL A 122 3.01 -5.85 -2.23
CA VAL A 122 2.10 -4.80 -2.71
C VAL A 122 2.80 -4.06 -3.84
N SER A 123 2.10 -3.84 -4.94
CA SER A 123 2.57 -3.10 -6.11
C SER A 123 1.57 -2.00 -6.45
N ILE A 124 2.05 -0.85 -6.87
CA ILE A 124 1.20 0.28 -7.29
C ILE A 124 1.16 0.27 -8.82
N ILE A 125 -0.02 0.46 -9.38
CA ILE A 125 -0.26 0.52 -10.81
C ILE A 125 -1.03 1.81 -11.07
N ASP A 126 -0.48 2.70 -11.88
CA ASP A 126 -1.21 3.83 -12.44
C ASP A 126 -1.82 3.36 -13.76
N MET A 127 -3.15 3.34 -13.87
CA MET A 127 -3.84 2.93 -15.10
C MET A 127 -3.91 4.04 -16.14
N ASN A 128 -3.55 5.28 -15.78
CA ASN A 128 -3.57 6.42 -16.68
C ASN A 128 -2.22 6.63 -17.40
N ARG A 129 -1.18 5.85 -17.08
CA ARG A 129 0.18 5.98 -17.62
C ARG A 129 0.80 4.63 -17.91
#